data_AF-A0A929UFZ9-F1
#
_entry.id   AF-A0A929UFZ9-F1
#
_cell.length_a   1.000
_cell.length_b   1.000
_cell.length_c   1.000
_cell.angle_alpha   90.00
_cell.angle_beta   90.00
_cell.angle_gamma   90.00
#
_symmetry.space_group_name_H-M   'P 1'
#
loop_
_entity.id
_entity.type
_entity.pdbx_description
1 polymer ?
#
loop_
_entity_poly.entity_id
_entity_poly.type
_entity_poly.pdbx_seq_one_letter_code
_entity_poly.pdbx_strand_id
1 'polypeptide(L)' 'MTVPAALKELEKIVMIRHLDGIYRLDHAITKTQKTILDSFGLTEANVRYQTQEIGKILQETEEAR' A
#
# COMPACT_ATOMS: atom_id res chain seq x y z
N MET A 1 6.44 19.72 -6.99
CA MET A 1 6.90 18.38 -6.59
C MET A 1 7.88 17.88 -7.63
N THR A 2 9.08 17.43 -7.24
CA THR A 2 10.09 16.88 -8.16
C THR A 2 9.98 15.36 -8.22
N VAL A 3 10.38 14.72 -9.33
CA VAL A 3 10.32 13.26 -9.49
C VAL A 3 11.01 12.48 -8.35
N PRO A 4 12.26 12.81 -7.94
CA PRO A 4 12.91 12.07 -6.84
C PRO A 4 12.19 12.22 -5.50
N ALA A 5 11.54 13.37 -5.26
CA ALA A 5 10.77 13.59 -4.04
C ALA A 5 9.46 12.78 -4.03
N ALA A 6 8.81 12.64 -5.20
CA ALA A 6 7.61 11.82 -5.33
C ALA A 6 7.92 10.33 -5.07
N LEU A 7 9.04 9.81 -5.59
CA LEU A 7 9.48 8.44 -5.32
C LEU A 7 9.69 8.19 -3.82
N LYS A 8 10.46 9.06 -3.15
CA LYS A 8 10.66 8.97 -1.69
C LYS A 8 9.37 9.05 -0.87
N GLU A 9 8.35 9.74 -1.38
CA GLU A 9 7.06 9.84 -0.71
C GLU A 9 6.22 8.56 -0.89
N LEU A 10 6.29 7.92 -2.06
CA LEU A 10 5.64 6.63 -2.33
C LEU A 10 6.31 5.47 -1.59
N GLU A 11 7.64 5.50 -1.39
CA GLU A 11 8.38 4.50 -0.59
C GLU A 11 7.88 4.37 0.86
N LYS A 12 7.19 5.39 1.37
CA LYS A 12 6.59 5.38 2.72
C LYS A 12 5.28 4.57 2.80
N ILE A 13 4.71 4.15 1.66
CA ILE A 13 3.54 3.28 1.63
C ILE A 13 4.04 1.85 1.84
N VAL A 14 3.91 1.36 3.08
CA VAL A 14 4.43 0.04 3.51
C VAL A 14 3.28 -0.84 3.98
N MET A 15 3.40 -2.15 3.74
CA MET A 15 2.54 -3.16 4.34
C MET A 15 3.32 -3.96 5.39
N ILE A 16 2.71 -4.19 6.56
CA ILE A 16 3.28 -4.99 7.64
C ILE A 16 2.37 -6.17 7.98
N ARG A 17 2.97 -7.25 8.48
CA ARG A 17 2.25 -8.43 8.97
C ARG A 17 1.76 -8.18 10.40
N HIS A 18 0.46 -8.24 10.62
CA HIS A 18 -0.12 -8.12 11.95
C HIS A 18 -0.13 -9.46 12.70
N LEU A 19 -0.52 -9.45 13.98
CA LEU A 19 -0.56 -10.64 14.85
C LEU A 19 -1.51 -11.73 14.35
N ASP A 20 -2.49 -11.37 13.54
CA ASP A 20 -3.43 -12.30 12.87
C ASP A 20 -2.86 -12.89 11.57
N GLY A 21 -1.59 -12.64 11.27
CA GLY A 21 -0.90 -13.18 10.09
C GLY A 21 -1.19 -12.44 8.78
N ILE A 22 -2.09 -11.44 8.79
CA ILE A 22 -2.52 -10.72 7.59
C ILE A 22 -1.65 -9.48 7.37
N TYR A 23 -1.18 -9.29 6.14
CA TYR A 23 -0.46 -8.08 5.74
C TYR A 23 -1.44 -6.94 5.47
N ARG A 24 -1.21 -5.77 6.07
CA ARG A 24 -2.03 -4.55 5.92
C ARG A 24 -1.16 -3.32 5.80
N LEU A 25 -1.70 -2.23 5.28
CA LEU A 25 -1.04 -0.93 5.29
C LEU A 25 -0.67 -0.53 6.72
N ASP A 26 0.61 -0.21 6.91
CA ASP A 26 1.17 0.22 8.20
C ASP A 26 0.63 1.61 8.62
N HIS A 27 0.50 2.51 7.65
CA HIS A 27 0.01 3.87 7.84
C HIS A 27 -1.08 4.24 6.85
N ALA A 28 -1.91 5.22 7.23
CA ALA A 28 -2.86 5.84 6.32
C ALA A 28 -2.13 6.65 5.23
N ILE A 29 -2.72 6.68 4.02
CA ILE A 29 -2.16 7.40 2.89
C ILE A 29 -2.26 8.91 3.14
N THR A 30 -1.13 9.61 3.08
CA THR A 30 -1.04 11.07 3.32
C THR A 30 -1.64 11.87 2.17
N LYS A 31 -1.95 13.16 2.39
CA LYS A 31 -2.44 14.04 1.32
C LYS A 31 -1.47 14.12 0.14
N THR A 32 -0.17 14.22 0.42
CA THR A 32 0.87 14.27 -0.62
C THR A 32 0.92 12.97 -1.42
N GLN A 33 0.84 11.82 -0.76
CA GLN A 33 0.77 10.51 -1.43
C GLN A 33 -0.48 10.39 -2.30
N LYS A 34 -1.65 10.85 -1.82
CA LYS A 34 -2.89 10.87 -2.62
C LYS A 34 -2.70 11.71 -3.88
N THR A 35 -2.14 12.92 -3.78
CA THR A 35 -1.85 13.75 -4.95
C THR A 35 -0.91 13.09 -5.95
N ILE A 36 0.09 12.34 -5.48
CA ILE A 36 0.98 11.58 -6.37
C ILE A 36 0.21 10.45 -7.05
N LEU A 37 -0.54 9.65 -6.30
CA LEU A 37 -1.33 8.52 -6.82
C LEU A 37 -2.39 8.97 -7.82
N ASP A 38 -3.07 10.08 -7.53
CA ASP A 38 -4.09 10.67 -8.40
C ASP A 38 -3.51 11.08 -9.76
N SER A 39 -2.23 11.48 -9.82
CA SER A 39 -1.55 11.76 -11.10
C SER A 39 -1.37 10.53 -12.00
N PHE A 40 -1.48 9.33 -11.42
CA PHE A 40 -1.50 8.04 -12.13
C PHE A 40 -2.92 7.47 -12.28
N GLY A 41 -3.96 8.23 -11.93
CA GLY A 41 -5.34 7.76 -11.93
C GLY A 41 -5.65 6.74 -10.83
N LEU A 42 -4.82 6.66 -9.79
CA LEU A 42 -5.00 5.77 -8.64
C LEU A 42 -5.57 6.54 -7.47
N THR A 43 -6.74 6.13 -6.99
CA THR A 43 -7.35 6.70 -5.78
C THR A 43 -6.90 5.93 -4.54
N GLU A 44 -7.09 6.54 -3.38
CA GLU A 44 -6.88 5.89 -2.09
C GLU A 44 -7.72 4.60 -1.94
N ALA A 45 -8.90 4.55 -2.55
CA ALA A 45 -9.74 3.35 -2.56
C ALA A 45 -9.12 2.23 -3.38
N ASN A 46 -8.49 2.55 -4.53
CA ASN A 46 -7.76 1.57 -5.34
C ASN A 46 -6.61 0.95 -4.53
N VAL A 47 -5.84 1.78 -3.83
CA VAL A 47 -4.71 1.30 -3.00
C VAL A 47 -5.20 0.43 -1.86
N ARG A 48 -6.27 0.81 -1.15
CA ARG A 48 -6.86 -0.01 -0.09
C ARG A 48 -7.34 -1.36 -0.61
N TYR A 49 -8.01 -1.38 -1.76
CA TYR A 49 -8.47 -2.62 -2.37
C TYR A 49 -7.28 -3.52 -2.74
N GLN A 50 -6.28 -2.99 -3.45
CA GLN A 50 -5.11 -3.77 -3.87
C GLN A 50 -4.31 -4.32 -2.68
N THR A 51 -4.15 -3.53 -1.62
CA THR A 51 -3.43 -3.97 -0.42
C THR A 51 -4.18 -5.07 0.33
N GLN A 52 -5.51 -5.07 0.34
CA GLN A 52 -6.30 -6.18 0.89
C GLN A 52 -6.11 -7.46 0.08
N GLU A 53 -6.16 -7.38 -1.25
CA GLU A 53 -5.98 -8.55 -2.12
C GLU A 53 -4.56 -9.12 -2.01
N ILE A 54 -3.53 -8.26 -1.97
CA ILE A 54 -2.15 -8.67 -1.70
C ILE A 54 -2.04 -9.37 -0.34
N GLY A 55 -2.68 -8.82 0.70
CA GLY A 55 -2.69 -9.41 2.04
C GLY A 55 -3.27 -10.83 2.07
N LYS A 56 -4.38 -11.07 1.35
CA LYS A 56 -4.97 -12.40 1.20
C LYS A 56 -4.06 -13.37 0.48
N ILE A 57 -3.50 -12.97 -0.66
CA ILE A 57 -2.58 -13.81 -1.45
C ILE A 57 -1.37 -14.22 -0.63
N LEU A 58 -0.80 -13.29 0.14
CA LEU A 58 0.34 -13.58 1.02
C LEU A 58 -0.05 -14.55 2.13
N GLN A 59 -1.21 -14.38 2.74
CA GLN A 59 -1.72 -15.30 3.76
C GLN A 59 -1.91 -16.71 3.20
N GLU A 60 -2.61 -16.87 2.08
CA GLU A 60 -2.86 -18.17 1.42
C GLU A 60 -1.54 -18.86 1.02
N THR A 61 -0.58 -18.08 0.53
CA THR A 61 0.76 -18.60 0.15
C THR A 61 1.57 -19.06 1.35
N GLU A 62 1.41 -18.40 2.50
CA GLU A 62 2.05 -18.81 3.76
C GLU A 62 1.38 -20.05 4.36
N GLU A 63 0.05 -20.16 4.30
CA GLU A 63 -0.70 -21.33 4.81
C GLU A 63 -0.47 -22.60 3.97
N ALA A 64 -0.14 -22.46 2.69
CA ALA A 64 0.16 -23.57 1.80
C ALA A 64 1.58 -24.16 1.97
N ARG A 65 2.45 -23.54 2.77
CA ARG A 65 3.83 -23.99 3.05
C ARG A 65 3.92 -24.86 4.30
#